data_AF-A0A388P8Q9-F1
#
_entry.id   AF-A0A388P8Q9-F1
#
_cell.length_a   1.000
_cell.length_b   1.000
_cell.length_c   1.000
_cell.angle_alpha   90.00
_cell.angle_beta   90.00
_cell.angle_gamma   90.00
#
_symmetry.space_group_name_H-M   'P 1'
#
loop_
_entity.id
_entity.type
_entity.pdbx_description
1 polymer ?
#
loop_
_entity_poly.entity_id
_entity_poly.type
_entity_poly.pdbx_seq_one_letter_code
_entity_poly.pdbx_strand_id
1 'polypeptide(L)'
;MNRFRPVCLLLALLTGCAGTKPKPAEEPNPFALPAGAPRNIRIGFVQGYPLTSLSVPVHLLPGTLVEDKMIVISRDPRLNPTAVLEITGVRGRIAVARIVRGQPQPRDEVVLPSTDLSERSQELPP
;
A
#
# COMPACT_ATOMS: atom_id res chain seq x y z
N MET A 1 -72.35 19.56 -17.20
CA MET A 1 -71.90 18.74 -16.04
C MET A 1 -71.05 17.59 -16.56
N ASN A 2 -69.76 17.83 -16.80
CA ASN A 2 -68.83 16.83 -17.35
C ASN A 2 -68.31 15.92 -16.24
N ARG A 3 -68.66 14.64 -16.32
CA ARG A 3 -68.10 13.56 -15.49
C ARG A 3 -66.84 13.03 -16.18
N PHE A 4 -65.67 13.43 -15.68
CA PHE A 4 -64.39 12.83 -16.05
C PHE A 4 -64.03 11.76 -15.04
N ARG A 5 -63.79 10.54 -15.53
CA ARG A 5 -62.79 9.54 -15.11
C ARG A 5 -63.15 8.18 -15.73
N PRO A 6 -62.24 7.20 -15.77
CA PRO A 6 -60.76 7.21 -15.71
C PRO A 6 -60.17 6.25 -16.78
N VAL A 7 -58.92 5.83 -16.59
CA VAL A 7 -58.30 4.57 -17.04
C VAL A 7 -57.17 4.74 -18.06
N CYS A 8 -55.97 4.75 -17.48
CA CYS A 8 -54.81 3.95 -17.86
C CYS A 8 -54.57 3.74 -19.35
N LEU A 9 -53.64 4.49 -19.92
CA LEU A 9 -52.66 4.05 -20.93
C LEU A 9 -52.01 5.33 -21.45
N LEU A 10 -50.73 5.58 -21.13
CA LEU A 10 -49.79 6.48 -21.83
C LEU A 10 -48.70 7.09 -20.93
N LEU A 11 -48.45 6.54 -19.73
CA LEU A 11 -47.34 6.96 -18.87
C LEU A 11 -46.15 5.97 -18.87
N ALA A 12 -46.03 5.16 -19.93
CA ALA A 12 -45.07 4.04 -19.97
C ALA A 12 -44.08 4.08 -21.14
N LEU A 13 -43.89 5.21 -21.82
CA LEU A 13 -42.85 5.30 -22.85
C LEU A 13 -42.16 6.67 -22.81
N LEU A 14 -40.83 6.60 -22.60
CA LEU A 14 -39.81 7.59 -22.98
C LEU A 14 -39.15 8.41 -21.85
N THR A 15 -38.98 7.86 -20.65
CA THR A 15 -37.95 8.35 -19.72
C THR A 15 -36.70 7.47 -19.78
N GLY A 16 -35.72 7.95 -20.55
CA GLY A 16 -34.27 7.86 -20.32
C GLY A 16 -33.65 6.52 -19.93
N CYS A 17 -33.24 5.71 -20.92
CA CYS A 17 -32.16 4.74 -20.75
C CYS A 17 -30.83 5.35 -21.21
N ALA A 18 -30.23 6.19 -20.36
CA ALA A 18 -28.80 6.47 -20.47
C ALA A 18 -28.05 5.25 -19.94
N GLY A 19 -27.80 4.28 -20.83
CA GLY A 19 -26.97 3.12 -20.54
C GLY A 19 -25.57 3.57 -20.16
N THR A 20 -25.21 3.38 -18.89
CA THR A 20 -23.83 3.49 -18.41
C THR A 20 -22.98 2.53 -19.22
N LYS A 21 -21.99 3.06 -19.96
CA LYS A 21 -20.99 2.21 -20.62
C LYS A 21 -20.32 1.35 -19.54
N PRO A 22 -20.29 0.01 -19.68
CA PRO A 22 -19.49 -0.81 -18.78
C PRO A 22 -18.02 -0.39 -18.92
N LYS A 23 -17.37 -0.18 -17.79
CA LYS A 23 -15.93 0.06 -17.72
C LYS A 23 -15.23 -1.10 -18.45
N PRO A 24 -14.28 -0.86 -19.37
CA PRO A 24 -13.57 -1.94 -20.05
C PRO A 24 -13.01 -2.91 -19.01
N ALA A 25 -13.24 -4.21 -19.21
CA ALA A 25 -12.65 -5.24 -18.39
C ALA A 25 -11.13 -5.08 -18.47
N GLU A 26 -10.53 -4.71 -17.33
CA GLU A 26 -9.08 -4.61 -17.18
C GLU A 26 -8.50 -6.00 -17.49
N GLU A 27 -7.63 -6.09 -18.51
CA GLU A 27 -6.97 -7.34 -18.86
C GLU A 27 -6.30 -7.92 -17.59
N PRO A 28 -6.49 -9.22 -17.29
CA PRO A 28 -5.91 -9.80 -16.08
C PRO A 28 -4.40 -9.67 -16.16
N ASN A 29 -3.84 -8.72 -15.41
CA ASN A 29 -2.39 -8.57 -15.31
C ASN A 29 -1.85 -9.86 -14.69
N PRO A 30 -1.02 -10.64 -15.41
CA PRO A 30 -0.48 -11.90 -14.89
C PRO A 30 0.47 -11.69 -13.69
N PHE A 31 0.83 -10.43 -13.39
CA PHE A 31 1.58 -10.02 -12.20
C PHE A 31 0.69 -9.44 -11.08
N ALA A 32 -0.63 -9.36 -11.28
CA ALA A 32 -1.54 -8.98 -10.21
C ALA A 32 -1.59 -10.11 -9.18
N LEU A 33 -1.16 -9.80 -7.95
CA LEU A 33 -1.35 -10.69 -6.82
C LEU A 33 -2.84 -11.02 -6.67
N PRO A 34 -3.22 -12.26 -6.30
CA PRO A 34 -4.60 -12.60 -6.05
C PRO A 34 -5.18 -11.63 -5.02
N ALA A 35 -6.38 -11.12 -5.30
CA ALA A 35 -7.11 -10.27 -4.37
C ALA A 35 -7.22 -10.98 -3.01
N GLY A 36 -6.55 -10.45 -1.99
CA GLY A 36 -6.60 -10.99 -0.62
C GLY A 36 -5.30 -11.55 -0.03
N ALA A 37 -4.18 -11.61 -0.77
CA ALA A 37 -2.89 -11.84 -0.11
C ALA A 37 -2.55 -10.64 0.79
N PRO A 38 -2.36 -10.79 2.12
CA PRO A 38 -2.11 -9.67 3.00
C PRO A 38 -0.78 -9.01 2.63
N ARG A 39 -0.83 -7.90 1.89
CA ARG A 39 0.36 -7.05 1.72
C ARG A 39 0.43 -6.16 2.96
N ASN A 40 1.54 -6.26 3.68
CA ASN A 40 1.88 -5.30 4.73
C ASN A 40 1.68 -3.86 4.22
N ILE A 41 1.16 -2.99 5.09
CA ILE A 41 0.95 -1.58 4.79
C ILE A 41 2.30 -0.98 4.44
N ARG A 42 2.45 -0.54 3.19
CA ARG A 42 3.66 0.13 2.73
C ARG A 42 3.65 1.56 3.23
N ILE A 43 4.78 1.97 3.79
CA ILE A 43 4.96 3.31 4.35
C ILE A 43 6.02 4.12 3.60
N GLY A 44 6.87 3.46 2.81
CA GLY A 44 7.92 4.15 2.08
C GLY A 44 8.87 3.23 1.34
N PHE A 45 10.02 3.79 0.99
CA PHE A 45 11.10 3.10 0.31
C PHE A 45 12.46 3.50 0.87
N VAL A 46 13.38 2.54 0.92
CA VAL A 46 14.79 2.80 1.25
C VAL A 46 15.41 3.67 0.15
N GLN A 47 15.97 4.81 0.54
CA GLN A 47 16.73 5.69 -0.36
C GLN A 47 18.18 5.23 -0.44
N GLY A 48 18.91 5.65 -1.47
CA GLY A 48 20.33 5.34 -1.60
C GLY A 48 21.12 5.87 -0.40
N TYR A 49 22.05 5.06 0.11
CA TYR A 49 22.88 5.36 1.27
C TYR A 49 24.26 4.71 1.15
N PRO A 50 25.30 5.22 1.83
CA PRO A 50 26.60 4.56 1.89
C PRO A 50 26.48 3.22 2.62
N LEU A 51 27.00 2.13 2.03
CA LEU A 51 26.89 0.78 2.61
C LEU A 51 27.52 0.64 4.01
N THR A 52 28.44 1.55 4.37
CA THR A 52 29.07 1.61 5.70
C THR A 52 28.20 2.28 6.76
N SER A 53 27.03 2.83 6.39
CA SER A 53 26.13 3.52 7.31
C SER A 53 25.31 2.52 8.13
N LEU A 54 25.18 2.78 9.42
CA LEU A 54 24.30 2.03 10.33
C LEU A 54 22.84 2.52 10.29
N SER A 55 22.56 3.55 9.50
CA SER A 55 21.23 4.11 9.33
C SER A 55 20.94 4.40 7.88
N VAL A 56 19.66 4.27 7.51
CA VAL A 56 19.18 4.50 6.15
C VAL A 56 18.10 5.59 6.11
N PRO A 57 18.11 6.44 5.08
CA PRO A 57 16.98 7.31 4.80
C PRO A 57 15.83 6.49 4.21
N VAL A 58 14.64 6.73 4.71
CA VAL A 58 13.38 6.15 4.20
C VAL A 58 12.54 7.28 3.64
N HIS A 59 12.21 7.20 2.35
CA HIS A 59 11.27 8.13 1.72
C HIS A 59 9.84 7.66 1.97
N LEU A 60 9.12 8.44 2.75
CA LEU A 60 7.76 8.14 3.19
C LEU A 60 6.75 8.44 2.08
N LEU A 61 5.73 7.59 1.98
CA LEU A 61 4.57 7.86 1.14
C LEU A 61 3.76 9.04 1.70
N PRO A 62 3.14 9.87 0.85
CA PRO A 62 2.25 10.94 1.30
C PRO A 62 1.16 10.42 2.26
N GLY A 63 0.96 11.13 3.38
CA GLY A 63 -0.05 10.77 4.38
C GLY A 63 0.35 9.67 5.36
N THR A 64 1.56 9.11 5.22
CA THR A 64 2.08 8.13 6.18
C THR A 64 2.38 8.81 7.52
N LEU A 65 1.87 8.24 8.60
CA LEU A 65 2.25 8.58 9.97
C LEU A 65 3.29 7.57 10.46
N VAL A 66 4.42 8.09 10.94
CA VAL A 66 5.52 7.32 11.53
C VAL A 66 6.00 8.06 12.76
N GLU A 67 6.35 7.29 13.78
CA GLU A 67 6.77 7.80 15.08
C GLU A 67 8.23 7.40 15.35
N ASP A 68 8.87 8.14 16.26
CA ASP A 68 10.19 7.76 16.75
C ASP A 68 10.13 6.39 17.46
N LYS A 69 11.18 5.59 17.33
CA LYS A 69 11.30 4.20 17.81
C LYS A 69 10.35 3.20 17.17
N MET A 70 9.61 3.60 16.14
CA MET A 70 8.74 2.69 15.41
C MET A 70 9.57 1.62 14.69
N ILE A 71 9.21 0.35 14.87
CA ILE A 71 9.84 -0.77 14.16
C ILE A 71 9.13 -0.99 12.83
N VAL A 72 9.91 -1.02 11.76
CA VAL A 72 9.45 -1.23 10.38
C VAL A 72 10.36 -2.23 9.70
N ILE A 73 9.87 -2.87 8.64
CA ILE A 73 10.60 -3.91 7.93
C ILE A 73 10.86 -3.45 6.51
N SER A 74 12.12 -3.56 6.09
CA SER A 74 12.54 -3.46 4.70
C SER A 74 12.33 -4.81 4.02
N ARG A 75 11.83 -4.82 2.79
CA ARG A 75 11.64 -6.05 2.01
C ARG A 75 11.91 -5.86 0.52
N ASP A 76 12.35 -6.95 -0.10
CA ASP A 76 12.61 -7.01 -1.54
C ASP A 76 11.29 -7.09 -2.36
N PRO A 77 11.35 -6.96 -3.71
CA PRO A 77 10.18 -7.12 -4.58
C PRO A 77 9.55 -8.52 -4.54
N ARG A 78 10.27 -9.53 -4.04
CA ARG A 78 9.79 -10.91 -3.84
C ARG A 78 9.14 -11.10 -2.46
N LEU A 79 8.97 -10.01 -1.69
CA LEU A 79 8.34 -9.98 -0.37
C LEU A 79 9.15 -10.70 0.73
N ASN A 80 10.46 -10.82 0.55
CA ASN A 80 11.36 -11.32 1.58
C ASN A 80 11.86 -10.16 2.45
N PRO A 81 11.89 -10.31 3.78
CA PRO A 81 12.49 -9.29 4.63
C PRO A 81 13.98 -9.17 4.30
N THR A 82 14.48 -7.94 4.24
CA THR A 82 15.90 -7.64 3.99
C THR A 82 16.55 -6.95 5.18
N ALA A 83 15.79 -6.19 5.97
CA ALA A 83 16.26 -5.58 7.20
C ALA A 83 15.13 -5.28 8.19
N VAL A 84 15.49 -5.28 9.47
CA VAL A 84 14.69 -4.69 10.55
C VAL A 84 15.21 -3.29 10.80
N LEU A 85 14.31 -2.31 10.78
CA LEU A 85 14.64 -0.89 10.90
C LEU A 85 13.90 -0.28 12.09
N GLU A 86 14.59 0.57 12.84
CA GLU A 86 13.98 1.38 13.90
C GLU A 86 14.01 2.86 13.47
N ILE A 87 12.86 3.50 13.38
CA ILE A 87 12.78 4.93 13.06
C ILE A 87 13.42 5.72 14.20
N THR A 88 14.38 6.59 13.89
CA THR A 88 15.09 7.44 14.88
C THR A 88 14.82 8.93 14.68
N GLY A 89 13.99 9.30 13.71
CA GLY A 89 13.65 10.68 13.44
C GLY A 89 12.94 10.86 12.11
N VAL A 90 12.11 11.89 12.03
CA VAL A 90 11.31 12.22 10.84
C VAL A 90 11.47 13.70 10.51
N ARG A 91 11.75 14.00 9.24
CA ARG A 91 11.86 15.36 8.68
C ARG A 91 11.08 15.45 7.38
N GLY A 92 9.84 15.95 7.47
CA GLY A 92 8.93 16.01 6.33
C GLY A 92 8.63 14.60 5.81
N ARG A 93 8.96 14.34 4.53
CA ARG A 93 8.75 13.02 3.89
C ARG A 93 9.95 12.07 4.02
N ILE A 94 10.96 12.42 4.80
CA ILE A 94 12.13 11.56 5.02
C ILE A 94 12.15 11.14 6.48
N ALA A 95 12.11 9.84 6.72
CA ALA A 95 12.49 9.28 8.01
C ALA A 95 13.96 8.82 7.95
N VAL A 96 14.65 8.87 9.09
CA VAL A 96 15.93 8.21 9.28
C VAL A 96 15.65 6.98 10.12
N ALA A 97 16.13 5.82 9.67
CA ALA A 97 15.94 4.56 10.36
C ALA A 97 17.28 3.91 10.65
N ARG A 98 17.52 3.53 11.90
CA ARG A 98 18.66 2.72 12.31
C ARG A 98 18.46 1.28 11.84
N ILE A 99 19.49 0.69 11.26
CA ILE A 99 19.52 -0.73 10.91
C ILE A 99 19.69 -1.52 12.21
N VAL A 100 18.73 -2.36 12.53
CA VAL A 100 18.75 -3.22 13.72
C VAL A 100 19.26 -4.62 13.37
N ARG A 101 18.89 -5.12 12.18
CA ARG A 101 19.30 -6.41 11.62
C ARG A 101 19.26 -6.35 10.10
N GLY A 102 20.03 -7.23 9.46
CA GLY A 102 20.05 -7.40 8.01
C GLY A 102 20.69 -6.21 7.28
N GLN A 103 20.51 -6.18 5.97
CA GLN A 103 21.05 -5.12 5.12
C GLN A 103 19.98 -4.68 4.11
N PRO A 104 19.35 -3.51 4.31
CA PRO A 104 18.32 -3.05 3.39
C PRO A 104 18.94 -2.69 2.03
N GLN A 105 18.28 -3.01 0.93
CA GLN A 105 18.76 -2.64 -0.40
C GLN A 105 18.12 -1.30 -0.84
N PRO A 106 18.81 -0.50 -1.67
CA PRO A 106 18.18 0.66 -2.28
C PRO A 106 16.90 0.28 -3.00
N ARG A 107 15.83 1.06 -2.81
CA ARG A 107 14.49 0.84 -3.37
C ARG A 107 13.68 -0.30 -2.75
N ASP A 108 14.18 -0.96 -1.71
CA ASP A 108 13.36 -1.88 -0.93
C ASP A 108 12.11 -1.17 -0.41
N GLU A 109 11.01 -1.91 -0.35
CA GLU A 109 9.79 -1.42 0.26
C GLU A 109 9.96 -1.39 1.78
N VAL A 110 9.58 -0.29 2.41
CA VAL A 110 9.48 -0.21 3.87
C VAL A 110 8.02 -0.34 4.25
N VAL A 111 7.72 -1.29 5.14
CA VAL A 111 6.36 -1.68 5.50
C VAL A 111 6.16 -1.83 7.00
N LEU A 112 4.90 -1.75 7.43
CA LEU A 112 4.51 -2.10 8.78
C LEU A 112 4.67 -3.60 9.02
N PRO A 113 5.26 -4.02 10.16
CA PRO A 113 5.41 -5.42 10.47
C PRO A 113 4.04 -6.12 10.60
N SER A 114 3.95 -7.34 10.08
CA SER A 114 2.92 -8.33 10.47
C SER A 114 3.59 -9.41 11.31
N THR A 115 2.81 -10.26 11.98
CA THR A 115 3.34 -11.38 12.77
C THR A 115 4.31 -12.24 11.94
N ASP A 116 3.85 -12.79 10.81
CA ASP A 116 4.67 -13.66 9.95
C ASP A 116 5.93 -12.96 9.42
N LEU A 117 5.82 -11.69 9.02
CA LEU A 117 6.96 -10.95 8.51
C LEU A 117 7.97 -10.65 9.63
N SER A 118 7.48 -10.39 10.85
CA SER A 118 8.33 -10.14 12.02
C SER A 118 9.10 -11.39 12.39
N GLU A 119 8.45 -12.56 12.41
CA GLU A 119 9.10 -13.85 12.68
C GLU A 119 10.21 -14.13 11.67
N ARG A 120 9.90 -14.06 10.37
CA ARG A 120 10.88 -14.24 9.29
C ARG A 120 12.04 -13.24 9.37
N SER A 121 11.77 -12.00 9.82
CA SER A 121 12.82 -10.98 9.95
C SER A 121 13.80 -11.24 11.09
N GLN A 122 13.46 -12.08 12.08
CA GLN A 122 14.39 -12.46 13.15
C GLN A 122 15.50 -13.38 12.67
N GLU A 123 15.30 -14.06 11.54
CA GLU A 123 16.31 -14.93 10.91
C GLU A 123 17.42 -14.13 10.22
N LEU A 124 17.23 -12.81 10.04
CA LEU A 124 18.23 -11.94 9.46
C LEU A 124 19.47 -11.81 10.37
N PRO A 125 20.66 -11.69 9.76
CA PRO A 125 21.89 -11.49 10.53
C PRO A 125 21.80 -10.21 11.37
N PRO A 126 22.45 -10.18 12.55
CA PRO A 126 22.53 -8.97 13.37
C PRO A 126 23.31 -7.85 12.66
#